data_AF-A0A125PI53-F1
#
_entry.id   AF-A0A125PI53-F1
#
_cell.length_a   1.000
_cell.length_b   1.000
_cell.length_c   1.000
_cell.angle_alpha   90.00
_cell.angle_beta   90.00
_cell.angle_gamma   90.00
#
_symmetry.space_group_name_H-M   'P 1'
#
loop_
_entity.id
_entity.type
_entity.pdbx_description
1 polymer ?
#
loop_
_entity_poly.entity_id
_entity_poly.type
_entity_poly.pdbx_seq_one_letter_code
_entity_poly.pdbx_strand_id
1 'polypeptide(L)'
;MNERDRQYELAWVGFDGDRSKEAQGVKKPPTLEGIGKAAAAAASGGEKPLVAPKPIRPGENPATAANSAFMAKTMIVPHLPTPSPSPPFEAVNPPSVSSAAPPPVNLDALSASSSNALGTQQRQHPLHILASAMHLLSSMRGTGYVFGPPMSKLPPPAESERALIVGAIESFVTSSVISTACVALQVVDRDGLLAQFLADKVPFLPSCVAVFISSLLARICVGLSLWVQMKIGFSGATLGFYLLHHIINYTLDHVSWARNVKWRDTFDIREYPPLFNQPFSRLGEGGVAAFWSRRWHFLFRAVLTGTLFNPMTKLAKRLRIPKRDGALLGAFLVFSGSAWMHWQAFTSARTDTEPTPSGLAFLATEGIPLSSAYFRPWSALSFIERHGTWIFFLSQPVAIVLEQLFTLVTRKRVGGWAGKVWTSVWIVLLGEAIAGRSWLALGLVHGIPPVSRWSWQRWVMPTFEMAPMPAFMRT
;
A
#
# COMPACT_ATOMS: atom_id res chain seq x y z
N MET A 1 20.80 -8.18 27.76
CA MET A 1 20.20 -8.11 26.40
C MET A 1 21.23 -7.47 25.50
N ASN A 2 21.63 -8.14 24.42
CA ASN A 2 22.74 -7.71 23.55
C ASN A 2 22.29 -6.56 22.62
N GLU A 3 23.20 -5.66 22.24
CA GLU A 3 23.02 -4.62 21.20
C GLU A 3 22.39 -5.18 19.91
N ARG A 4 22.72 -6.43 19.54
CA ARG A 4 22.08 -7.18 18.44
C ARG A 4 20.59 -7.40 18.66
N ASP A 5 20.17 -7.78 19.86
CA ASP A 5 18.74 -8.01 20.18
C ASP A 5 17.96 -6.68 20.11
N ARG A 6 18.59 -5.56 20.52
CA ARG A 6 18.03 -4.20 20.35
C ARG A 6 17.87 -3.80 18.88
N GLN A 7 18.81 -4.18 18.01
CA GLN A 7 18.70 -3.89 16.58
C GLN A 7 17.55 -4.68 15.91
N TYR A 8 17.27 -5.91 16.37
CA TYR A 8 16.11 -6.69 15.92
C TYR A 8 14.78 -6.13 16.42
N GLU A 9 14.74 -5.49 17.60
CA GLU A 9 13.56 -4.80 18.12
C GLU A 9 13.25 -3.48 17.39
N LEU A 10 14.22 -2.87 16.70
CA LEU A 10 14.06 -1.54 16.05
C LEU A 10 13.73 -1.59 14.55
N ALA A 11 13.62 -2.77 13.94
CA ALA A 11 13.21 -2.99 12.53
C ALA A 11 11.67 -2.88 12.33
N TRP A 12 11.03 -2.09 13.19
CA TRP A 12 9.72 -2.34 13.77
C TRP A 12 8.52 -1.98 12.89
N VAL A 13 8.75 -1.38 11.73
CA VAL A 13 7.67 -0.91 10.85
C VAL A 13 7.81 -1.45 9.43
N GLY A 14 8.55 -2.54 9.19
CA GLY A 14 8.72 -3.05 7.81
C GLY A 14 9.30 -2.06 6.79
N PHE A 15 9.77 -0.89 7.25
CA PHE A 15 10.38 0.18 6.46
C PHE A 15 11.92 0.15 6.56
N ASP A 16 12.47 -0.42 7.63
CA ASP A 16 13.92 -0.49 7.95
C ASP A 16 14.51 -1.91 7.90
N GLY A 17 13.80 -2.91 7.35
CA GLY A 17 14.10 -4.33 7.53
C GLY A 17 15.47 -4.84 7.05
N ASP A 18 16.14 -4.19 6.10
CA ASP A 18 17.30 -4.79 5.43
C ASP A 18 18.68 -4.49 6.03
N ARG A 19 18.80 -3.58 7.01
CA ARG A 19 20.02 -3.60 7.85
C ARG A 19 20.16 -4.91 8.65
N SER A 20 19.08 -5.71 8.76
CA SER A 20 19.13 -7.04 9.39
C SER A 20 19.66 -8.15 8.47
N LYS A 21 19.60 -8.00 7.13
CA LYS A 21 20.11 -9.03 6.20
C LYS A 21 21.59 -8.85 5.90
N GLU A 22 22.07 -7.61 5.77
CA GLU A 22 23.51 -7.33 5.66
C GLU A 22 24.30 -7.73 6.91
N ALA A 23 23.70 -7.55 8.11
CA ALA A 23 24.34 -7.93 9.38
C ALA A 23 24.36 -9.46 9.63
N GLN A 24 23.63 -10.25 8.86
CA GLN A 24 23.48 -11.69 9.10
C GLN A 24 24.46 -12.57 8.33
N GLY A 25 25.20 -12.07 7.32
CA GLY A 25 26.26 -12.86 6.64
C GLY A 25 25.86 -14.29 6.28
N VAL A 26 24.58 -14.52 5.93
CA VAL A 26 24.04 -15.88 5.81
C VAL A 26 24.54 -16.49 4.52
N LYS A 27 25.57 -17.33 4.63
CA LYS A 27 25.86 -18.35 3.62
C LYS A 27 24.60 -19.22 3.46
N LYS A 28 24.16 -19.41 2.22
CA LYS A 28 23.08 -20.35 1.85
C LYS A 28 23.23 -21.67 2.62
N PRO A 29 22.15 -22.25 3.15
CA PRO A 29 22.23 -23.57 3.77
C PRO A 29 22.71 -24.59 2.72
N PRO A 30 23.56 -25.56 3.10
CA PRO A 30 24.00 -26.60 2.19
C PRO A 30 22.79 -27.44 1.74
N THR A 31 22.81 -27.82 0.47
CA THR A 31 21.88 -28.76 -0.15
C THR A 31 21.91 -30.11 0.56
N LEU A 32 20.77 -30.80 0.51
CA LEU A 32 20.38 -31.99 1.25
C LEU A 32 21.09 -33.29 0.79
N GLU A 33 22.42 -33.26 0.64
CA GLU A 33 23.23 -34.46 0.28
C GLU A 33 24.34 -34.78 1.31
N GLY A 34 24.42 -34.07 2.43
CA GLY A 34 25.55 -34.19 3.37
C GLY A 34 25.26 -34.70 4.79
N ILE A 35 24.03 -35.08 5.16
CA ILE A 35 23.65 -35.36 6.56
C ILE A 35 23.92 -36.83 6.95
N GLY A 36 25.15 -37.31 6.68
CA GLY A 36 25.53 -38.69 6.95
C GLY A 36 26.60 -38.91 8.03
N LYS A 37 27.35 -37.89 8.47
CA LYS A 37 28.60 -38.15 9.24
C LYS A 37 28.94 -37.18 10.38
N ALA A 38 27.97 -36.49 10.97
CA ALA A 38 28.25 -35.51 12.04
C ALA A 38 27.44 -35.70 13.33
N ALA A 39 27.18 -36.95 13.73
CA ALA A 39 26.50 -37.27 14.99
C ALA A 39 27.25 -38.35 15.80
N ALA A 40 28.51 -38.06 16.17
CA ALA A 40 29.29 -38.97 17.04
C ALA A 40 30.34 -38.26 17.93
N ALA A 41 30.25 -36.94 18.16
CA ALA A 41 31.23 -36.26 19.03
C ALA A 41 30.64 -35.00 19.68
N ALA A 42 29.83 -35.18 20.75
CA ALA A 42 29.55 -34.11 21.71
C ALA A 42 28.95 -34.69 23.00
N ALA A 43 29.76 -35.37 23.80
CA ALA A 43 29.44 -35.74 25.18
C ALA A 43 30.68 -35.55 26.06
N SER A 44 30.77 -34.39 26.71
CA SER A 44 31.56 -34.02 27.90
C SER A 44 31.46 -32.49 28.00
N GLY A 45 31.02 -31.85 29.07
CA GLY A 45 31.28 -32.08 30.48
C GLY A 45 32.07 -30.87 30.98
N GLY A 46 31.48 -30.02 31.85
CA GLY A 46 32.20 -28.92 32.48
C GLY A 46 31.30 -27.76 32.95
N GLU A 47 30.81 -27.86 34.18
CA GLU A 47 30.22 -26.75 34.93
C GLU A 47 31.29 -25.69 35.27
N LYS A 48 30.92 -24.40 35.23
CA LYS A 48 31.72 -23.29 35.78
C LYS A 48 30.87 -22.48 36.77
N PRO A 49 31.44 -22.05 37.91
CA PRO A 49 30.69 -21.32 38.93
C PRO A 49 30.49 -19.85 38.54
N LEU A 50 29.29 -19.33 38.83
CA LEU A 50 28.89 -17.94 38.65
C LEU A 50 29.40 -17.08 39.82
N VAL A 51 30.18 -16.05 39.51
CA VAL A 51 30.59 -15.00 40.45
C VAL A 51 29.65 -13.80 40.29
N ALA A 52 29.04 -13.36 41.40
CA ALA A 52 28.19 -12.18 41.46
C ALA A 52 29.00 -10.88 41.63
N PRO A 53 28.67 -9.77 40.95
CA PRO A 53 29.20 -8.45 41.30
C PRO A 53 28.34 -7.73 42.35
N LYS A 54 29.05 -7.04 43.26
CA LYS A 54 28.57 -6.22 44.39
C LYS A 54 27.90 -4.89 43.98
N PRO A 55 27.11 -4.27 44.88
CA PRO A 55 26.31 -3.08 44.60
C PRO A 55 27.07 -1.76 44.83
N ILE A 56 26.69 -0.71 44.09
CA ILE A 56 27.05 0.69 44.37
C ILE A 56 25.79 1.56 44.29
N ARG A 57 25.57 2.37 45.33
CA ARG A 57 24.69 3.56 45.46
C ARG A 57 25.53 4.64 46.18
N PRO A 58 25.03 5.86 46.43
CA PRO A 58 24.54 6.91 45.53
C PRO A 58 25.28 8.25 45.79
N GLY A 59 25.09 9.26 44.94
CA GLY A 59 25.46 10.66 45.24
C GLY A 59 24.59 11.57 44.36
N GLU A 60 23.55 12.19 44.92
CA GLU A 60 23.50 13.55 45.50
C GLU A 60 23.08 14.62 44.46
N ASN A 61 21.86 15.10 44.67
CA ASN A 61 21.19 16.30 44.13
C ASN A 61 21.93 17.60 44.59
N PRO A 62 21.55 18.87 44.24
CA PRO A 62 20.25 19.35 43.75
C PRO A 62 20.23 20.60 42.80
N ALA A 63 19.01 20.96 42.35
CA ALA A 63 18.48 22.32 42.10
C ALA A 63 19.10 23.15 40.93
N THR A 64 18.44 24.06 40.21
CA THR A 64 17.21 24.85 40.42
C THR A 64 16.75 25.46 39.08
N ALA A 65 15.43 25.57 38.91
CA ALA A 65 14.60 26.63 38.32
C ALA A 65 15.10 27.63 37.24
N ALA A 66 14.26 27.70 36.18
CA ALA A 66 13.49 28.88 35.72
C ALA A 66 14.06 29.91 34.72
N ASN A 67 13.18 30.20 33.74
CA ASN A 67 12.94 31.48 33.04
C ASN A 67 14.03 31.99 32.07
N SER A 68 13.78 32.72 30.98
CA SER A 68 12.63 33.12 30.16
C SER A 68 13.22 33.92 28.98
N ALA A 69 12.52 33.96 27.86
CA ALA A 69 12.40 35.14 26.97
C ALA A 69 13.59 35.60 26.07
N PHE A 70 13.26 35.67 24.77
CA PHE A 70 13.51 36.80 23.84
C PHE A 70 14.93 37.13 23.38
N MET A 71 15.21 36.91 22.08
CA MET A 71 15.27 37.96 21.06
C MET A 71 15.87 37.42 19.76
N ALA A 72 15.27 37.85 18.66
CA ALA A 72 15.66 37.57 17.29
C ALA A 72 17.09 38.04 16.99
N LYS A 73 17.85 37.23 16.24
CA LYS A 73 19.06 37.70 15.56
C LYS A 73 19.07 37.22 14.11
N THR A 74 18.92 38.21 13.25
CA THR A 74 19.13 38.24 11.81
C THR A 74 20.46 37.58 11.45
N MET A 75 20.45 36.54 10.61
CA MET A 75 21.68 35.96 10.06
C MET A 75 21.94 36.54 8.67
N ILE A 76 23.05 37.28 8.61
CA ILE A 76 23.78 37.66 7.40
C ILE A 76 24.45 36.39 6.85
N VAL A 77 24.31 36.15 5.54
CA VAL A 77 25.00 35.08 4.80
C VAL A 77 26.25 35.66 4.14
N PRO A 78 27.47 35.16 4.45
CA PRO A 78 28.62 35.37 3.58
C PRO A 78 28.99 34.08 2.83
N HIS A 79 29.03 34.24 1.51
CA HIS A 79 29.92 33.65 0.50
C HIS A 79 30.48 32.22 0.71
N LEU A 80 30.11 31.35 -0.22
CA LEU A 80 30.73 30.05 -0.52
C LEU A 80 32.11 30.23 -1.16
N PRO A 81 33.15 29.48 -0.73
CA PRO A 81 34.37 29.30 -1.51
C PRO A 81 34.23 28.19 -2.55
N THR A 82 34.83 28.42 -3.71
CA THR A 82 34.99 27.51 -4.85
C THR A 82 35.80 26.26 -4.50
N PRO A 83 35.54 25.10 -5.14
CA PRO A 83 36.35 23.91 -4.96
C PRO A 83 37.64 23.92 -5.79
N SER A 84 38.72 23.44 -5.17
CA SER A 84 40.06 23.17 -5.73
C SER A 84 40.05 21.96 -6.68
N PRO A 85 41.04 21.82 -7.60
CA PRO A 85 41.02 20.84 -8.69
C PRO A 85 41.42 19.43 -8.26
N SER A 86 40.86 18.45 -8.96
CA SER A 86 41.12 17.00 -8.80
C SER A 86 42.57 16.61 -9.13
N PRO A 87 43.11 15.55 -8.47
CA PRO A 87 44.44 15.00 -8.79
C PRO A 87 44.44 14.13 -10.06
N PRO A 88 45.61 13.87 -10.67
CA PRO A 88 45.73 13.20 -11.97
C PRO A 88 45.57 11.68 -11.89
N PHE A 89 45.16 11.11 -13.03
CA PHE A 89 44.89 9.69 -13.26
C PHE A 89 46.14 8.81 -13.10
N GLU A 90 46.04 7.76 -12.28
CA GLU A 90 46.92 6.59 -12.34
C GLU A 90 46.37 5.54 -13.31
N ALA A 91 47.26 4.96 -14.10
CA ALA A 91 46.97 3.91 -15.07
C ALA A 91 46.73 2.56 -14.35
N VAL A 92 45.55 1.96 -14.59
CA VAL A 92 45.19 0.64 -14.08
C VAL A 92 45.42 -0.41 -15.16
N ASN A 93 46.33 -1.34 -14.89
CA ASN A 93 46.49 -2.59 -15.65
C ASN A 93 45.29 -3.52 -15.44
N PRO A 94 44.86 -4.30 -16.45
CA PRO A 94 43.73 -5.21 -16.32
C PRO A 94 44.14 -6.52 -15.60
N PRO A 95 43.31 -7.05 -14.67
CA PRO A 95 43.52 -8.40 -14.19
C PRO A 95 42.81 -9.43 -15.07
N SER A 96 43.51 -10.56 -15.19
CA SER A 96 43.14 -11.82 -15.81
C SER A 96 41.74 -12.33 -15.48
N VAL A 97 41.10 -12.90 -16.50
CA VAL A 97 39.80 -13.58 -16.47
C VAL A 97 39.89 -14.82 -15.58
N SER A 98 39.21 -14.79 -14.44
CA SER A 98 38.88 -15.97 -13.63
C SER A 98 37.37 -16.14 -13.60
N SER A 99 36.93 -17.33 -13.98
CA SER A 99 35.56 -17.83 -14.03
C SER A 99 34.94 -17.92 -12.63
N ALA A 100 34.55 -16.77 -12.07
CA ALA A 100 33.63 -16.68 -10.95
C ALA A 100 32.21 -16.41 -11.48
N ALA A 101 31.21 -17.06 -10.89
CA ALA A 101 29.81 -16.77 -11.17
C ALA A 101 29.55 -15.26 -10.99
N PRO A 102 28.83 -14.60 -11.92
CA PRO A 102 28.65 -13.17 -11.88
C PRO A 102 28.04 -12.75 -10.53
N PRO A 103 28.54 -11.69 -9.87
CA PRO A 103 27.94 -11.18 -8.66
C PRO A 103 26.47 -10.80 -8.95
N PRO A 104 25.56 -10.90 -7.96
CA PRO A 104 24.20 -10.44 -8.13
C PRO A 104 24.24 -9.00 -8.63
N VAL A 105 23.69 -8.80 -9.82
CA VAL A 105 23.67 -7.50 -10.48
C VAL A 105 23.07 -6.48 -9.52
N ASN A 106 23.87 -5.49 -9.14
CA ASN A 106 23.40 -4.39 -8.30
C ASN A 106 22.50 -3.49 -9.16
N LEU A 107 21.21 -3.83 -9.17
CA LEU A 107 20.20 -3.19 -10.02
C LEU A 107 20.06 -1.69 -9.74
N ASP A 108 20.31 -1.25 -8.49
CA ASP A 108 20.29 0.16 -8.11
C ASP A 108 21.50 0.92 -8.71
N ALA A 109 22.63 0.23 -8.91
CA ALA A 109 23.79 0.81 -9.59
C ALA A 109 23.59 0.92 -11.11
N LEU A 110 22.81 0.02 -11.73
CA LEU A 110 22.50 0.08 -13.17
C LEU A 110 21.54 1.21 -13.52
N SER A 111 20.51 1.46 -12.69
CA SER A 111 19.61 2.61 -12.89
C SER A 111 20.34 3.94 -12.69
N ALA A 112 21.21 4.01 -11.67
CA ALA A 112 22.07 5.18 -11.44
C ALA A 112 23.11 5.37 -12.57
N SER A 113 23.68 4.28 -13.10
CA SER A 113 24.65 4.29 -14.20
C SER A 113 24.05 4.76 -15.52
N SER A 114 22.82 4.34 -15.85
CA SER A 114 22.10 4.78 -17.05
C SER A 114 21.93 6.31 -17.09
N SER A 115 21.54 6.91 -15.96
CA SER A 115 21.40 8.36 -15.86
C SER A 115 22.74 9.10 -16.01
N ASN A 116 23.84 8.51 -15.56
CA ASN A 116 25.21 9.06 -15.64
C ASN A 116 25.86 9.00 -17.02
N ALA A 117 25.36 8.18 -17.94
CA ALA A 117 25.86 8.11 -19.31
C ALA A 117 25.36 9.26 -20.21
N LEU A 118 24.29 9.96 -19.82
CA LEU A 118 23.75 11.09 -20.58
C LEU A 118 24.48 12.39 -20.21
N GLY A 119 25.10 13.04 -21.20
CA GLY A 119 25.74 14.34 -21.03
C GLY A 119 24.77 15.41 -20.48
N THR A 120 25.29 16.42 -19.80
CA THR A 120 24.48 17.49 -19.15
C THR A 120 23.53 18.20 -20.11
N GLN A 121 23.95 18.48 -21.35
CA GLN A 121 23.10 19.03 -22.41
C GLN A 121 21.94 18.09 -22.77
N GLN A 122 22.20 16.78 -22.81
CA GLN A 122 21.23 15.77 -23.19
C GLN A 122 20.14 15.62 -22.11
N ARG A 123 20.51 15.75 -20.83
CA ARG A 123 19.56 15.78 -19.70
C ARG A 123 18.67 17.01 -19.68
N GLN A 124 19.19 18.15 -20.15
CA GLN A 124 18.45 19.42 -20.18
C GLN A 124 17.57 19.59 -21.43
N HIS A 125 17.59 18.63 -22.37
CA HIS A 125 16.78 18.70 -23.58
C HIS A 125 15.28 18.67 -23.23
N PRO A 126 14.44 19.62 -23.70
CA PRO A 126 13.03 19.70 -23.32
C PRO A 126 12.24 18.41 -23.60
N LEU A 127 12.50 17.75 -24.73
CA LEU A 127 11.86 16.46 -25.05
C LEU A 127 12.23 15.34 -24.07
N HIS A 128 13.45 15.34 -23.54
CA HIS A 128 13.86 14.36 -22.54
C HIS A 128 13.17 14.63 -21.19
N ILE A 129 13.01 15.89 -20.82
CA ILE A 129 12.25 16.29 -19.63
C ILE A 129 10.79 15.87 -19.77
N LEU A 130 10.17 16.13 -20.92
CA LEU A 130 8.79 15.71 -21.22
C LEU A 130 8.66 14.19 -21.21
N ALA A 131 9.58 13.46 -21.84
CA ALA A 131 9.58 11.99 -21.82
C ALA A 131 9.73 11.46 -20.39
N SER A 132 10.64 12.01 -19.59
CA SER A 132 10.84 11.65 -18.18
C SER A 132 9.61 11.97 -17.33
N ALA A 133 8.92 13.07 -17.61
CA ALA A 133 7.68 13.44 -16.93
C ALA A 133 6.54 12.49 -17.31
N MET A 134 6.40 12.15 -18.60
CA MET A 134 5.43 11.16 -19.07
C MET A 134 5.71 9.78 -18.48
N HIS A 135 6.97 9.38 -18.41
CA HIS A 135 7.40 8.14 -17.77
C HIS A 135 7.08 8.12 -16.27
N LEU A 136 7.29 9.24 -15.57
CA LEU A 136 6.92 9.35 -14.16
C LEU A 136 5.40 9.27 -13.96
N LEU A 137 4.63 9.89 -14.86
CA LEU A 137 3.16 9.81 -14.87
C LEU A 137 2.69 8.38 -15.17
N SER A 138 3.36 7.62 -16.04
CA SER A 138 2.96 6.26 -16.42
C SER A 138 3.37 5.19 -15.41
N SER A 139 4.58 5.29 -14.86
CA SER A 139 5.07 4.37 -13.82
C SER A 139 4.35 4.57 -12.48
N MET A 140 3.76 5.77 -12.25
CA MET A 140 2.96 6.18 -11.08
C MET A 140 3.62 6.00 -9.70
N ARG A 141 4.88 5.53 -9.64
CA ARG A 141 5.53 5.08 -8.40
C ARG A 141 6.96 5.62 -8.25
N GLY A 142 7.49 6.24 -9.30
CA GLY A 142 8.88 6.68 -9.33
C GLY A 142 9.87 5.53 -9.21
N THR A 143 9.48 4.29 -9.54
CA THR A 143 10.40 3.15 -9.58
C THR A 143 11.55 3.48 -10.53
N GLY A 144 12.79 3.27 -10.10
CA GLY A 144 13.98 3.66 -10.88
C GLY A 144 14.44 5.11 -10.70
N TYR A 145 13.66 5.96 -10.02
CA TYR A 145 14.07 7.32 -9.67
C TYR A 145 14.71 7.38 -8.27
N VAL A 146 15.55 8.38 -8.04
CA VAL A 146 16.24 8.61 -6.75
C VAL A 146 15.28 8.75 -5.57
N PHE A 147 14.09 9.29 -5.80
CA PHE A 147 13.04 9.42 -4.78
C PHE A 147 12.11 8.20 -4.69
N GLY A 148 12.26 7.24 -5.62
CA GLY A 148 11.45 6.03 -5.68
C GLY A 148 11.74 5.06 -4.54
N PRO A 149 10.81 4.13 -4.27
CA PRO A 149 11.10 3.01 -3.38
C PRO A 149 12.16 2.10 -4.02
N PRO A 150 13.11 1.57 -3.23
CA PRO A 150 14.07 0.59 -3.74
C PRO A 150 13.34 -0.68 -4.19
N MET A 151 13.76 -1.27 -5.31
CA MET A 151 13.09 -2.42 -5.92
C MET A 151 13.01 -3.62 -4.98
N SER A 152 13.98 -3.79 -4.08
CA SER A 152 13.99 -4.85 -3.05
C SER A 152 12.81 -4.79 -2.08
N LYS A 153 12.16 -3.63 -1.94
CA LYS A 153 10.99 -3.43 -1.07
C LYS A 153 9.66 -3.58 -1.80
N LEU A 154 9.69 -3.75 -3.12
CA LEU A 154 8.51 -3.95 -3.95
C LEU A 154 8.24 -5.45 -4.12
N PRO A 155 6.99 -5.84 -4.45
CA PRO A 155 6.70 -7.20 -4.86
C PRO A 155 7.55 -7.55 -6.09
N PRO A 156 7.98 -8.81 -6.24
CA PRO A 156 8.76 -9.22 -7.39
C PRO A 156 7.96 -8.93 -8.67
N PRO A 157 8.61 -8.38 -9.72
CA PRO A 157 7.97 -8.17 -11.01
C PRO A 157 7.63 -9.52 -11.66
N ALA A 158 6.87 -9.47 -12.75
CA ALA A 158 6.62 -10.65 -13.56
C ALA A 158 7.94 -11.22 -14.13
N GLU A 159 7.98 -12.53 -14.36
CA GLU A 159 9.16 -13.21 -14.91
C GLU A 159 9.42 -12.85 -16.39
N SER A 160 8.38 -12.44 -17.11
CA SER A 160 8.45 -12.03 -18.51
C SER A 160 7.34 -11.02 -18.84
N GLU A 161 7.49 -10.28 -19.94
CA GLU A 161 6.43 -9.43 -20.49
C GLU A 161 5.15 -10.21 -20.75
N ARG A 162 5.23 -11.40 -21.36
CA ARG A 162 4.06 -12.25 -21.60
C ARG A 162 3.34 -12.60 -20.28
N ALA A 163 4.09 -12.96 -19.24
CA ALA A 163 3.50 -13.26 -17.93
C ALA A 163 2.83 -12.02 -17.31
N LEU A 164 3.42 -10.83 -17.46
CA LEU A 164 2.81 -9.58 -17.03
C LEU A 164 1.49 -9.32 -17.74
N ILE A 165 1.47 -9.43 -19.07
CA ILE A 165 0.28 -9.13 -19.88
C ILE A 165 -0.84 -10.14 -19.65
N VAL A 166 -0.54 -11.44 -19.67
CA VAL A 166 -1.53 -12.48 -19.37
C VAL A 166 -2.07 -12.31 -17.95
N GLY A 167 -1.20 -12.10 -16.97
CA GLY A 167 -1.61 -11.86 -15.58
C GLY A 167 -2.42 -10.58 -15.40
N ALA A 168 -2.10 -9.51 -16.14
CA ALA A 168 -2.85 -8.26 -16.12
C ALA A 168 -4.24 -8.44 -16.75
N ILE A 169 -4.36 -9.13 -17.89
CA ILE A 169 -5.66 -9.44 -18.52
C ILE A 169 -6.52 -10.30 -17.59
N GLU A 170 -5.96 -11.38 -17.05
CA GLU A 170 -6.67 -12.27 -16.13
C GLU A 170 -7.14 -11.50 -14.88
N SER A 171 -6.24 -10.73 -14.26
CA SER A 171 -6.56 -9.89 -13.11
C SER A 171 -7.64 -8.87 -13.46
N PHE A 172 -7.57 -8.22 -14.62
CA PHE A 172 -8.54 -7.22 -15.06
C PHE A 172 -9.93 -7.83 -15.25
N VAL A 173 -10.04 -8.94 -15.99
CA VAL A 173 -11.32 -9.61 -16.26
C VAL A 173 -11.94 -10.17 -14.99
N THR A 174 -11.16 -10.95 -14.22
CA THR A 174 -11.67 -11.56 -12.97
C THR A 174 -12.06 -10.50 -11.95
N SER A 175 -11.26 -9.45 -11.79
CA SER A 175 -11.57 -8.34 -10.87
C SER A 175 -12.81 -7.57 -11.31
N SER A 176 -13.04 -7.41 -12.62
CA SER A 176 -14.24 -6.77 -13.15
C SER A 176 -15.50 -7.55 -12.80
N VAL A 177 -15.52 -8.87 -13.06
CA VAL A 177 -16.65 -9.74 -12.71
C VAL A 177 -16.94 -9.68 -11.21
N ILE A 178 -15.90 -9.78 -10.37
CA ILE A 178 -16.07 -9.72 -8.91
C ILE A 178 -16.58 -8.33 -8.46
N SER A 179 -16.06 -7.25 -9.05
CA SER A 179 -16.49 -5.87 -8.75
C SER A 179 -17.97 -5.70 -9.06
N THR A 180 -18.38 -6.04 -10.29
CA THR A 180 -19.76 -5.97 -10.75
C THR A 180 -20.70 -6.77 -9.84
N ALA A 181 -20.33 -8.00 -9.47
CA ALA A 181 -21.12 -8.82 -8.56
C ALA A 181 -21.24 -8.19 -7.16
N CYS A 182 -20.15 -7.65 -6.62
CA CYS A 182 -20.16 -6.97 -5.32
C CYS A 182 -21.02 -5.71 -5.32
N VAL A 183 -20.89 -4.86 -6.35
CA VAL A 183 -21.67 -3.62 -6.46
C VAL A 183 -23.15 -3.94 -6.70
N ALA A 184 -23.46 -4.93 -7.54
CA ALA A 184 -24.84 -5.38 -7.74
C ALA A 184 -25.44 -5.86 -6.41
N LEU A 185 -24.73 -6.67 -5.63
CA LEU A 185 -25.19 -7.12 -4.32
C LEU A 185 -25.45 -5.96 -3.35
N GLN A 186 -24.54 -4.99 -3.31
CA GLN A 186 -24.69 -3.78 -2.47
C GLN A 186 -25.90 -2.93 -2.90
N VAL A 187 -26.17 -2.81 -4.20
CA VAL A 187 -27.35 -2.08 -4.71
C VAL A 187 -28.64 -2.85 -4.38
N VAL A 188 -28.65 -4.17 -4.51
CA VAL A 188 -29.81 -5.02 -4.16
C VAL A 188 -30.09 -4.99 -2.65
N ASP A 189 -29.06 -4.95 -1.80
CA ASP A 189 -29.19 -4.75 -0.34
C ASP A 189 -29.74 -3.36 -0.01
N ARG A 190 -29.20 -2.29 -0.63
CA ARG A 190 -29.68 -0.91 -0.47
C ARG A 190 -31.17 -0.79 -0.79
N ASP A 191 -31.63 -1.46 -1.85
CA ASP A 191 -33.03 -1.42 -2.30
C ASP A 191 -33.94 -2.38 -1.48
N GLY A 192 -33.41 -3.05 -0.44
CA GLY A 192 -34.16 -3.94 0.44
C GLY A 192 -34.52 -5.30 -0.16
N LEU A 193 -34.08 -5.58 -1.39
CA LEU A 193 -34.48 -6.75 -2.16
C LEU A 193 -33.73 -8.01 -1.73
N LEU A 194 -32.47 -7.89 -1.26
CA LEU A 194 -31.64 -9.05 -0.91
C LEU A 194 -32.17 -9.76 0.34
N ALA A 195 -32.53 -8.99 1.38
CA ALA A 195 -33.10 -9.54 2.61
C ALA A 195 -34.45 -10.23 2.35
N GLN A 196 -35.30 -9.62 1.52
CA GLN A 196 -36.58 -10.21 1.10
C GLN A 196 -36.35 -11.51 0.34
N PHE A 197 -35.46 -11.50 -0.66
CA PHE A 197 -35.10 -12.70 -1.42
C PHE A 197 -34.60 -13.84 -0.53
N LEU A 198 -33.74 -13.55 0.45
CA LEU A 198 -33.23 -14.54 1.39
C LEU A 198 -34.34 -15.13 2.26
N ALA A 199 -35.25 -14.29 2.77
CA ALA A 199 -36.39 -14.76 3.57
C ALA A 199 -37.36 -15.62 2.75
N ASP A 200 -37.58 -15.29 1.47
CA ASP A 200 -38.52 -16.00 0.60
C ASP A 200 -37.93 -17.32 0.05
N LYS A 201 -36.62 -17.38 -0.19
CA LYS A 201 -35.97 -18.52 -0.87
C LYS A 201 -35.26 -19.49 0.06
N VAL A 202 -34.94 -19.11 1.28
CA VAL A 202 -34.29 -19.99 2.26
C VAL A 202 -35.34 -20.44 3.28
N PRO A 203 -35.82 -21.69 3.20
CA PRO A 203 -36.80 -22.20 4.16
C PRO A 203 -36.31 -22.04 5.59
N PHE A 204 -37.21 -21.66 6.50
CA PHE A 204 -36.95 -21.49 7.93
C PHE A 204 -36.01 -20.34 8.31
N LEU A 205 -35.58 -19.48 7.38
CA LEU A 205 -34.74 -18.32 7.71
C LEU A 205 -35.62 -17.18 8.26
N PRO A 206 -35.49 -16.79 9.55
CA PRO A 206 -36.26 -15.68 10.08
C PRO A 206 -35.90 -14.36 9.37
N SER A 207 -36.87 -13.47 9.15
CA SER A 207 -36.63 -12.20 8.44
C SER A 207 -35.54 -11.35 9.09
N CYS A 208 -35.42 -11.35 10.43
CA CYS A 208 -34.35 -10.63 11.12
C CYS A 208 -32.95 -11.18 10.81
N VAL A 209 -32.83 -12.50 10.64
CA VAL A 209 -31.58 -13.16 10.27
C VAL A 209 -31.27 -12.90 8.78
N ALA A 210 -32.30 -12.90 7.92
CA ALA A 210 -32.14 -12.54 6.52
C ALA A 210 -31.60 -11.10 6.34
N VAL A 211 -32.15 -10.13 7.08
CA VAL A 211 -31.65 -8.74 7.11
C VAL A 211 -30.21 -8.68 7.60
N PHE A 212 -29.88 -9.42 8.67
CA PHE A 212 -28.51 -9.48 9.20
C PHE A 212 -27.52 -10.03 8.16
N ILE A 213 -27.85 -11.16 7.51
CA ILE A 213 -27.00 -11.78 6.48
C ILE A 213 -26.84 -10.83 5.28
N SER A 214 -27.94 -10.23 4.80
CA SER A 214 -27.94 -9.26 3.70
C SER A 214 -26.98 -8.11 3.98
N SER A 215 -27.13 -7.48 5.14
CA SER A 215 -26.26 -6.39 5.60
C SER A 215 -24.79 -6.80 5.75
N LEU A 216 -24.54 -7.99 6.30
CA LEU A 216 -23.18 -8.51 6.48
C LEU A 216 -22.49 -8.72 5.11
N LEU A 217 -23.19 -9.36 4.18
CA LEU A 217 -22.68 -9.61 2.83
C LEU A 217 -22.40 -8.32 2.08
N ALA A 218 -23.33 -7.35 2.11
CA ALA A 218 -23.14 -6.05 1.47
C ALA A 218 -21.88 -5.34 1.98
N ARG A 219 -21.65 -5.32 3.30
CA ARG A 219 -20.48 -4.67 3.91
C ARG A 219 -19.17 -5.41 3.66
N ILE A 220 -19.17 -6.75 3.60
CA ILE A 220 -17.98 -7.50 3.16
C ILE A 220 -17.67 -7.19 1.69
N CYS A 221 -18.71 -7.13 0.86
CA CYS A 221 -18.59 -6.78 -0.55
C CYS A 221 -17.99 -5.39 -0.76
N VAL A 222 -18.15 -4.44 0.16
CA VAL A 222 -17.47 -3.14 0.09
C VAL A 222 -15.95 -3.29 0.14
N GLY A 223 -15.42 -4.05 1.10
CA GLY A 223 -13.97 -4.27 1.20
C GLY A 223 -13.42 -5.05 0.00
N LEU A 224 -14.18 -6.05 -0.45
CA LEU A 224 -13.82 -6.85 -1.62
C LEU A 224 -13.85 -6.03 -2.91
N SER A 225 -14.92 -5.23 -3.14
CA SER A 225 -15.08 -4.39 -4.33
C SER A 225 -13.95 -3.38 -4.45
N LEU A 226 -13.58 -2.71 -3.35
CA LEU A 226 -12.46 -1.78 -3.37
C LEU A 226 -11.15 -2.48 -3.73
N TRP A 227 -10.86 -3.63 -3.13
CA TRP A 227 -9.66 -4.40 -3.47
C TRP A 227 -9.59 -4.76 -4.96
N VAL A 228 -10.70 -5.21 -5.56
CA VAL A 228 -10.72 -5.60 -6.97
C VAL A 228 -10.77 -4.40 -7.91
N GLN A 229 -11.48 -3.32 -7.59
CA GLN A 229 -11.50 -2.09 -8.41
C GLN A 229 -10.11 -1.48 -8.54
N MET A 230 -9.34 -1.55 -7.48
CA MET A 230 -7.94 -1.17 -7.49
C MET A 230 -7.07 -2.03 -8.41
N LYS A 231 -7.35 -3.33 -8.48
CA LYS A 231 -6.72 -4.21 -9.48
C LYS A 231 -7.18 -3.87 -10.89
N ILE A 232 -8.46 -3.58 -11.12
CA ILE A 232 -8.98 -3.13 -12.42
C ILE A 232 -8.21 -1.90 -12.88
N GLY A 233 -8.13 -0.87 -12.04
CA GLY A 233 -7.41 0.37 -12.37
C GLY A 233 -5.93 0.13 -12.67
N PHE A 234 -5.23 -0.64 -11.82
CA PHE A 234 -3.81 -0.89 -12.02
C PHE A 234 -3.52 -1.81 -13.23
N SER A 235 -4.22 -2.94 -13.36
CA SER A 235 -4.06 -3.84 -14.51
C SER A 235 -4.46 -3.16 -15.82
N GLY A 236 -5.54 -2.37 -15.80
CA GLY A 236 -5.98 -1.57 -16.95
C GLY A 236 -4.95 -0.52 -17.36
N ALA A 237 -4.38 0.22 -16.39
CA ALA A 237 -3.30 1.17 -16.65
C ALA A 237 -2.05 0.47 -17.21
N THR A 238 -1.62 -0.65 -16.63
CA THR A 238 -0.48 -1.43 -17.15
C THR A 238 -0.71 -1.88 -18.58
N LEU A 239 -1.88 -2.42 -18.91
CA LEU A 239 -2.22 -2.82 -20.28
C LEU A 239 -2.27 -1.61 -21.23
N GLY A 240 -2.85 -0.50 -20.79
CA GLY A 240 -2.92 0.74 -21.56
C GLY A 240 -1.53 1.29 -21.88
N PHE A 241 -0.64 1.36 -20.89
CA PHE A 241 0.73 1.82 -21.10
C PHE A 241 1.56 0.85 -21.94
N TYR A 242 1.38 -0.45 -21.77
CA TYR A 242 2.01 -1.46 -22.62
C TYR A 242 1.61 -1.27 -24.10
N LEU A 243 0.31 -1.15 -24.37
CA LEU A 243 -0.21 -0.94 -25.73
C LEU A 243 0.26 0.40 -26.30
N LEU A 244 0.16 1.48 -25.52
CA LEU A 244 0.63 2.81 -25.93
C LEU A 244 2.10 2.78 -26.32
N HIS A 245 2.94 2.14 -25.52
CA HIS A 245 4.36 1.99 -25.78
C HIS A 245 4.62 1.25 -27.10
N HIS A 246 3.95 0.12 -27.32
CA HIS A 246 4.11 -0.67 -28.55
C HIS A 246 3.59 0.07 -29.79
N ILE A 247 2.46 0.77 -29.69
CA ILE A 247 1.89 1.57 -30.79
C ILE A 247 2.83 2.72 -31.16
N ILE A 248 3.39 3.41 -30.16
CA ILE A 248 4.38 4.48 -30.39
C ILE A 248 5.60 3.92 -31.12
N ASN A 249 6.20 2.85 -30.61
CA ASN A 249 7.37 2.25 -31.24
C ASN A 249 7.07 1.75 -32.67
N TYR A 250 5.93 1.08 -32.86
CA TYR A 250 5.47 0.66 -34.18
C TYR A 250 5.31 1.85 -35.13
N THR A 251 4.72 2.96 -34.67
CA THR A 251 4.55 4.16 -35.49
C THR A 251 5.91 4.80 -35.85
N LEU A 252 6.83 4.88 -34.87
CA LEU A 252 8.19 5.40 -35.10
C LEU A 252 9.00 4.55 -36.09
N ASP A 253 8.72 3.24 -36.21
CA ASP A 253 9.35 2.36 -37.21
C ASP A 253 8.88 2.65 -38.64
N HIS A 254 7.62 3.05 -38.79
CA HIS A 254 6.98 3.29 -40.09
C HIS A 254 7.19 4.72 -40.59
N VAL A 255 7.57 5.65 -39.71
CA VAL A 255 7.84 7.04 -40.06
C VAL A 255 9.33 7.23 -40.43
N SER A 256 9.60 7.54 -41.70
CA SER A 256 10.96 7.58 -42.27
C SER A 256 11.93 8.51 -41.52
N TRP A 257 11.48 9.68 -41.09
CA TRP A 257 12.31 10.63 -40.33
C TRP A 257 12.53 10.21 -38.87
N ALA A 258 11.68 9.33 -38.32
CA ALA A 258 11.70 8.93 -36.92
C ALA A 258 12.51 7.65 -36.65
N ARG A 259 12.95 6.94 -37.69
CA ARG A 259 13.77 5.72 -37.56
C ARG A 259 15.09 5.96 -36.79
N ASN A 260 15.62 7.18 -36.84
CA ASN A 260 16.88 7.54 -36.19
C ASN A 260 16.71 8.11 -34.77
N VAL A 261 15.49 8.12 -34.21
CA VAL A 261 15.25 8.59 -32.84
C VAL A 261 15.90 7.61 -31.87
N LYS A 262 17.04 8.01 -31.28
CA LYS A 262 17.85 7.19 -30.35
C LYS A 262 17.19 6.92 -28.99
N TRP A 263 16.09 7.60 -28.68
CA TRP A 263 15.44 7.58 -27.37
C TRP A 263 14.29 6.58 -27.28
N ARG A 264 14.35 5.51 -28.08
CA ARG A 264 13.38 4.42 -27.99
C ARG A 264 13.57 3.74 -26.65
N ASP A 265 12.56 3.88 -25.81
CA ASP A 265 12.53 3.16 -24.56
C ASP A 265 12.00 1.74 -24.81
N THR A 266 12.42 0.80 -23.97
CA THR A 266 11.85 -0.56 -23.94
C THR A 266 10.93 -0.65 -22.74
N PHE A 267 9.74 -1.22 -22.91
CA PHE A 267 8.80 -1.39 -21.81
C PHE A 267 9.43 -2.23 -20.68
N ASP A 268 9.79 -1.59 -19.56
CA ASP A 268 10.38 -2.30 -18.42
C ASP A 268 9.28 -2.82 -17.48
N ILE A 269 9.10 -4.14 -17.48
CA ILE A 269 8.16 -4.83 -16.58
C ILE A 269 8.42 -4.58 -15.10
N ARG A 270 9.64 -4.18 -14.72
CA ARG A 270 10.05 -3.91 -13.34
C ARG A 270 9.40 -2.65 -12.77
N GLU A 271 8.96 -1.75 -13.64
CA GLU A 271 8.30 -0.50 -13.26
C GLU A 271 6.85 -0.70 -12.84
N TYR A 272 6.27 -1.86 -13.20
CA TYR A 272 4.88 -2.22 -12.94
C TYR A 272 4.75 -3.38 -11.93
N PRO A 273 5.37 -3.32 -10.73
CA PRO A 273 5.23 -4.41 -9.78
C PRO A 273 3.79 -4.48 -9.27
N PRO A 274 3.31 -5.68 -8.86
CA PRO A 274 1.97 -5.85 -8.31
C PRO A 274 1.61 -4.81 -7.24
N LEU A 275 0.38 -4.31 -7.26
CA LEU A 275 -0.11 -3.35 -6.26
C LEU A 275 -0.32 -3.97 -4.87
N PHE A 276 -0.52 -5.28 -4.85
CA PHE A 276 -0.75 -6.08 -3.65
C PHE A 276 0.22 -7.25 -3.62
N ASN A 277 0.68 -7.64 -2.44
CA ASN A 277 1.53 -8.81 -2.26
C ASN A 277 0.79 -9.86 -1.43
N GLN A 278 -0.07 -10.62 -2.12
CA GLN A 278 -0.84 -11.74 -1.54
C GLN A 278 -1.49 -11.41 -0.17
N PRO A 279 -2.25 -10.31 -0.05
CA PRO A 279 -2.70 -9.78 1.25
C PRO A 279 -3.52 -10.77 2.07
N PHE A 280 -4.36 -11.57 1.40
CA PHE A 280 -5.24 -12.53 2.05
C PHE A 280 -4.64 -13.95 2.11
N SER A 281 -3.86 -14.38 1.10
CA SER A 281 -3.20 -15.69 1.14
C SER A 281 -2.14 -15.78 2.24
N ARG A 282 -1.45 -14.65 2.51
CA ARG A 282 -0.46 -14.50 3.58
C ARG A 282 -1.00 -13.72 4.77
N LEU A 283 -2.31 -13.76 4.98
CA LEU A 283 -2.93 -13.12 6.14
C LEU A 283 -2.32 -13.67 7.43
N GLY A 284 -2.10 -12.81 8.42
CA GLY A 284 -1.56 -13.20 9.71
C GLY A 284 -0.05 -13.36 9.81
N GLU A 285 0.67 -13.54 8.70
CA GLU A 285 2.14 -13.60 8.72
C GLU A 285 2.74 -12.25 9.13
N GLY A 286 3.17 -12.10 10.39
CA GLY A 286 3.67 -10.82 10.90
C GLY A 286 2.58 -9.80 11.22
N GLY A 287 1.32 -10.24 11.34
CA GLY A 287 0.22 -9.43 11.86
C GLY A 287 -0.30 -8.31 10.95
N VAL A 288 -1.07 -7.41 11.56
CA VAL A 288 -1.64 -6.17 11.03
C VAL A 288 -0.53 -5.24 10.55
N ALA A 289 0.59 -5.14 11.28
CA ALA A 289 1.74 -4.34 10.86
C ALA A 289 2.27 -4.79 9.49
N ALA A 290 2.44 -6.10 9.30
CA ALA A 290 2.92 -6.64 8.02
C ALA A 290 1.85 -6.58 6.92
N PHE A 291 0.57 -6.68 7.26
CA PHE A 291 -0.53 -6.49 6.28
C PHE A 291 -0.46 -5.11 5.63
N TRP A 292 -0.51 -4.03 6.43
CA TRP A 292 -0.48 -2.66 5.92
C TRP A 292 0.87 -2.25 5.34
N SER A 293 1.98 -2.69 5.93
CA SER A 293 3.29 -2.30 5.44
C SER A 293 3.75 -3.13 4.25
N ARG A 294 3.44 -4.42 4.11
CA ARG A 294 4.10 -5.28 3.10
C ARG A 294 3.16 -5.92 2.11
N ARG A 295 1.85 -5.81 2.29
CA ARG A 295 0.90 -6.57 1.48
C ARG A 295 -0.19 -5.72 0.86
N TRP A 296 -0.62 -4.69 1.58
CA TRP A 296 -1.65 -3.80 1.15
C TRP A 296 -1.09 -2.57 0.43
N HIS A 297 -1.53 -2.39 -0.81
CA HIS A 297 -1.50 -1.13 -1.55
C HIS A 297 -0.17 -0.36 -1.53
N PHE A 298 0.81 -0.83 -2.31
CA PHE A 298 2.14 -0.21 -2.37
C PHE A 298 2.15 1.25 -2.88
N LEU A 299 1.17 1.64 -3.71
CA LEU A 299 1.09 3.00 -4.27
C LEU A 299 0.88 4.07 -3.17
N PHE A 300 -0.19 4.01 -2.37
CA PHE A 300 -0.39 4.94 -1.24
C PHE A 300 0.63 4.75 -0.12
N ARG A 301 1.16 3.54 0.08
CA ARG A 301 2.22 3.31 1.06
C ARG A 301 3.39 4.25 0.82
N ALA A 302 3.89 4.34 -0.41
CA ALA A 302 5.05 5.18 -0.73
C ALA A 302 4.75 6.66 -0.43
N VAL A 303 3.60 7.16 -0.88
CA VAL A 303 3.16 8.53 -0.64
C VAL A 303 3.05 8.82 0.85
N LEU A 304 2.24 8.06 1.60
CA LEU A 304 2.01 8.28 3.03
C LEU A 304 3.30 8.11 3.86
N THR A 305 4.19 7.20 3.46
CA THR A 305 5.48 7.05 4.13
C THR A 305 6.37 8.27 3.88
N GLY A 306 6.42 8.72 2.63
CA GLY A 306 7.23 9.88 2.23
C GLY A 306 6.74 11.19 2.85
N THR A 307 5.42 11.40 2.89
CA THR A 307 4.81 12.67 3.30
C THR A 307 4.45 12.75 4.78
N LEU A 308 4.14 11.62 5.43
CA LEU A 308 3.69 11.61 6.83
C LEU A 308 4.71 10.91 7.73
N PHE A 309 5.05 9.65 7.45
CA PHE A 309 5.89 8.85 8.34
C PHE A 309 7.33 9.41 8.48
N ASN A 310 7.99 9.65 7.35
CA ASN A 310 9.39 10.07 7.32
C ASN A 310 9.60 11.47 7.94
N PRO A 311 8.76 12.48 7.64
CA PRO A 311 8.87 13.78 8.30
C PRO A 311 8.62 13.67 9.81
N MET A 312 7.63 12.89 10.24
CA MET A 312 7.33 12.73 11.67
C MET A 312 8.47 12.05 12.42
N THR A 313 9.06 11.00 11.88
CA THR A 313 10.21 10.32 12.52
C THR A 313 11.46 11.21 12.56
N LYS A 314 11.71 12.03 11.52
CA LYS A 314 12.77 13.05 11.53
C LYS A 314 12.52 14.12 12.59
N LEU A 315 11.29 14.59 12.72
CA LEU A 315 10.88 15.56 13.75
C LEU A 315 11.05 14.97 15.16
N ALA A 316 10.56 13.75 15.38
CA ALA A 316 10.72 13.04 16.65
C ALA A 316 12.19 12.89 17.04
N LYS A 317 13.07 12.55 16.08
CA LYS A 317 14.52 12.51 16.29
C LYS A 317 15.09 13.87 16.70
N ARG A 318 14.67 14.97 16.04
CA ARG A 318 15.09 16.34 16.40
C ARG A 318 14.65 16.72 17.82
N LEU A 319 13.48 16.24 18.23
CA LEU A 319 12.92 16.44 19.58
C LEU A 319 13.45 15.44 20.62
N ARG A 320 14.45 14.61 20.28
CA ARG A 320 15.03 13.57 21.15
C ARG A 320 14.01 12.55 21.67
N ILE A 321 12.91 12.36 20.96
CA ILE A 321 11.94 11.29 21.25
C ILE A 321 12.58 9.94 20.88
N PRO A 322 12.45 8.88 21.70
CA PRO A 322 12.98 7.55 21.39
C PRO A 322 12.52 7.06 20.01
N LYS A 323 13.40 6.35 19.29
CA LYS A 323 13.11 5.89 17.91
C LYS A 323 11.79 5.10 17.81
N ARG A 324 11.50 4.26 18.82
CA ARG A 324 10.27 3.47 18.90
C ARG A 324 9.03 4.35 18.95
N ASP A 325 9.04 5.35 19.81
CA ASP A 325 7.89 6.24 20.01
C ASP A 325 7.72 7.16 18.81
N GLY A 326 8.82 7.65 18.22
CA GLY A 326 8.80 8.39 16.96
C GLY A 326 8.21 7.60 15.79
N ALA A 327 8.52 6.31 15.71
CA ALA A 327 7.94 5.40 14.71
C ALA A 327 6.44 5.16 14.95
N LEU A 328 6.02 5.02 16.20
CA LEU A 328 4.61 4.89 16.55
C LEU A 328 3.82 6.17 16.20
N LEU A 329 4.35 7.36 16.54
CA LEU A 329 3.78 8.64 16.15
C LEU A 329 3.66 8.76 14.62
N GLY A 330 4.69 8.34 13.89
CA GLY A 330 4.65 8.26 12.44
C GLY A 330 3.54 7.35 11.92
N ALA A 331 3.34 6.17 12.54
CA ALA A 331 2.27 5.25 12.16
C ALA A 331 0.88 5.86 12.42
N PHE A 332 0.65 6.48 13.60
CA PHE A 332 -0.59 7.19 13.88
C PHE A 332 -0.87 8.29 12.86
N LEU A 333 0.14 9.07 12.48
CA LEU A 333 -0.02 10.12 11.47
C LEU A 333 -0.39 9.54 10.10
N VAL A 334 0.26 8.45 9.67
CA VAL A 334 -0.08 7.74 8.42
C VAL A 334 -1.52 7.26 8.41
N PHE A 335 -1.96 6.59 9.48
CA PHE A 335 -3.32 6.09 9.57
C PHE A 335 -4.35 7.21 9.70
N SER A 336 -4.02 8.32 10.36
CA SER A 336 -4.87 9.51 10.42
C SER A 336 -5.03 10.17 9.04
N GLY A 337 -3.93 10.31 8.30
CA GLY A 337 -3.97 10.82 6.92
C GLY A 337 -4.79 9.91 6.00
N SER A 338 -4.63 8.58 6.14
CA SER A 338 -5.43 7.62 5.40
C SER A 338 -6.92 7.70 5.77
N ALA A 339 -7.25 7.83 7.06
CA ALA A 339 -8.61 8.02 7.54
C ALA A 339 -9.25 9.27 6.94
N TRP A 340 -8.53 10.39 6.97
CA TRP A 340 -8.99 11.65 6.40
C TRP A 340 -9.26 11.53 4.91
N MET A 341 -8.35 10.94 4.13
CA MET A 341 -8.52 10.77 2.69
C MET A 341 -9.79 9.99 2.35
N HIS A 342 -10.04 8.85 3.02
CA HIS A 342 -11.24 8.05 2.78
C HIS A 342 -12.49 8.79 3.23
N TRP A 343 -12.46 9.40 4.42
CA TRP A 343 -13.60 10.15 4.94
C TRP A 343 -13.96 11.35 4.04
N GLN A 344 -12.97 12.08 3.53
CA GLN A 344 -13.16 13.17 2.59
C GLN A 344 -13.76 12.66 1.29
N ALA A 345 -13.24 11.56 0.72
CA ALA A 345 -13.79 10.98 -0.50
C ALA A 345 -15.28 10.65 -0.37
N PHE A 346 -15.69 10.06 0.76
CA PHE A 346 -17.10 9.74 1.01
C PHE A 346 -17.95 10.97 1.31
N THR A 347 -17.41 11.95 2.04
CA THR A 347 -18.13 13.19 2.34
C THR A 347 -18.37 13.99 1.06
N SER A 348 -17.36 14.10 0.19
CA SER A 348 -17.49 14.72 -1.13
C SER A 348 -18.47 13.94 -2.02
N ALA A 349 -18.37 12.61 -2.07
CA ALA A 349 -19.33 11.81 -2.81
C ALA A 349 -20.77 12.07 -2.36
N ARG A 350 -20.99 12.27 -1.06
CA ARG A 350 -22.30 12.59 -0.50
C ARG A 350 -22.82 13.98 -0.88
N THR A 351 -21.97 15.00 -0.87
CA THR A 351 -22.37 16.38 -1.19
C THR A 351 -22.57 16.60 -2.68
N ASP A 352 -21.75 15.95 -3.49
CA ASP A 352 -21.65 16.28 -4.92
C ASP A 352 -22.58 15.42 -5.79
N THR A 353 -23.27 14.45 -5.20
CA THR A 353 -24.21 13.55 -5.90
C THR A 353 -25.67 13.80 -5.53
N GLU A 354 -25.98 14.98 -4.97
CA GLU A 354 -27.38 15.37 -4.78
C GLU A 354 -28.12 15.36 -6.13
N PRO A 355 -29.31 14.74 -6.20
CA PRO A 355 -30.03 14.62 -7.44
C PRO A 355 -30.49 16.00 -7.92
N THR A 356 -30.18 16.34 -9.17
CA THR A 356 -30.69 17.55 -9.82
C THR A 356 -32.21 17.47 -9.99
N PRO A 357 -32.93 18.60 -10.18
CA PRO A 357 -34.37 18.57 -10.47
C PRO A 357 -34.72 17.69 -11.68
N SER A 358 -33.88 17.67 -12.71
CA SER A 358 -34.02 16.77 -13.85
C SER A 358 -33.80 15.30 -13.47
N GLY A 359 -32.85 15.01 -12.58
CA GLY A 359 -32.65 13.68 -12.01
C GLY A 359 -33.87 13.20 -11.21
N LEU A 360 -34.49 14.08 -10.42
CA LEU A 360 -35.71 13.75 -9.67
C LEU A 360 -36.92 13.48 -10.57
N ALA A 361 -37.11 14.31 -11.59
CA ALA A 361 -38.17 14.08 -12.59
C ALA A 361 -37.96 12.74 -13.31
N PHE A 362 -36.72 12.40 -13.64
CA PHE A 362 -36.37 11.12 -14.24
C PHE A 362 -36.67 9.95 -13.30
N LEU A 363 -36.26 10.02 -12.02
CA LEU A 363 -36.55 8.97 -11.03
C LEU A 363 -38.05 8.74 -10.85
N ALA A 364 -38.83 9.82 -10.80
CA ALA A 364 -40.28 9.76 -10.69
C ALA A 364 -40.91 9.10 -11.93
N THR A 365 -40.45 9.46 -13.13
CA THR A 365 -40.92 8.88 -14.40
C THR A 365 -40.61 7.39 -14.49
N GLU A 366 -39.43 6.98 -14.00
CA GLU A 366 -38.98 5.58 -14.03
C GLU A 366 -39.44 4.75 -12.81
N GLY A 367 -40.19 5.33 -11.88
CA GLY A 367 -40.63 4.66 -10.65
C GLY A 367 -39.47 4.18 -9.78
N ILE A 368 -38.33 4.87 -9.81
CA ILE A 368 -37.15 4.53 -9.01
C ILE A 368 -37.30 5.09 -7.60
N PRO A 369 -37.09 4.29 -6.54
CA PRO A 369 -37.21 4.77 -5.17
C PRO A 369 -36.30 5.97 -4.88
N LEU A 370 -36.81 6.96 -4.16
CA LEU A 370 -36.03 8.12 -3.73
C LEU A 370 -34.83 7.73 -2.84
N SER A 371 -34.90 6.59 -2.14
CA SER A 371 -33.77 6.03 -1.37
C SER A 371 -32.57 5.64 -2.25
N SER A 372 -32.77 5.40 -3.55
CA SER A 372 -31.68 5.13 -4.48
C SER A 372 -30.88 6.40 -4.84
N ALA A 373 -31.46 7.58 -4.62
CA ALA A 373 -30.87 8.88 -4.96
C ALA A 373 -30.51 9.73 -3.74
N TYR A 374 -31.28 9.65 -2.66
CA TYR A 374 -31.08 10.47 -1.47
C TYR A 374 -30.37 9.71 -0.37
N PHE A 375 -29.39 10.37 0.23
CA PHE A 375 -28.78 9.94 1.46
C PHE A 375 -29.70 10.20 2.65
N ARG A 376 -29.66 9.31 3.65
CA ARG A 376 -30.24 9.62 4.97
C ARG A 376 -29.61 10.91 5.51
N PRO A 377 -30.37 11.88 6.04
CA PRO A 377 -29.83 13.13 6.58
C PRO A 377 -28.69 12.88 7.56
N TRP A 378 -27.70 13.77 7.59
CA TRP A 378 -26.53 13.60 8.47
C TRP A 378 -26.95 13.40 9.93
N SER A 379 -27.95 14.16 10.40
CA SER A 379 -28.54 14.07 11.73
C SER A 379 -29.14 12.71 12.06
N ALA A 380 -29.57 11.94 11.07
CA ALA A 380 -30.16 10.60 11.22
C ALA A 380 -29.10 9.47 11.25
N LEU A 381 -27.86 9.76 10.87
CA LEU A 381 -26.78 8.77 10.94
C LEU A 381 -26.31 8.58 12.38
N SER A 382 -26.03 7.33 12.77
CA SER A 382 -25.38 7.01 14.03
C SER A 382 -23.92 7.45 14.06
N PHE A 383 -23.31 7.45 15.25
CA PHE A 383 -21.90 7.81 15.42
C PHE A 383 -20.95 6.93 14.58
N ILE A 384 -21.18 5.61 14.56
CA ILE A 384 -20.39 4.66 13.77
C ILE A 384 -20.57 4.91 12.27
N GLU A 385 -21.77 5.25 11.81
CA GLU A 385 -22.00 5.55 10.40
C GLU A 385 -21.28 6.83 9.95
N ARG A 386 -21.23 7.85 10.80
CA ARG A 386 -20.53 9.12 10.49
C ARG A 386 -19.01 9.00 10.58
N HIS A 387 -18.51 8.30 11.59
CA HIS A 387 -17.09 8.31 11.97
C HIS A 387 -16.39 6.96 11.85
N GLY A 388 -17.07 5.93 11.33
CA GLY A 388 -16.52 4.58 11.26
C GLY A 388 -15.22 4.49 10.48
N THR A 389 -15.07 5.26 9.39
CA THR A 389 -13.79 5.38 8.68
C THR A 389 -12.64 5.78 9.61
N TRP A 390 -12.82 6.83 10.41
CA TRP A 390 -11.82 7.29 11.37
C TRP A 390 -11.54 6.26 12.44
N ILE A 391 -12.58 5.67 13.02
CA ILE A 391 -12.45 4.66 14.07
C ILE A 391 -11.66 3.46 13.53
N PHE A 392 -12.03 2.94 12.36
CA PHE A 392 -11.36 1.79 11.75
C PHE A 392 -9.86 2.05 11.53
N PHE A 393 -9.51 3.15 10.86
CA PHE A 393 -8.10 3.44 10.55
C PHE A 393 -7.28 3.80 11.80
N LEU A 394 -7.82 4.56 12.75
CA LEU A 394 -7.12 4.90 14.00
C LEU A 394 -6.99 3.70 14.95
N SER A 395 -7.82 2.67 14.78
CA SER A 395 -7.69 1.42 15.54
C SER A 395 -6.51 0.56 15.05
N GLN A 396 -6.05 0.73 13.80
CA GLN A 396 -4.91 -0.03 13.23
C GLN A 396 -3.57 0.20 13.96
N PRO A 397 -3.12 1.43 14.26
CA PRO A 397 -1.90 1.64 15.05
C PRO A 397 -2.05 1.10 16.48
N VAL A 398 -3.26 1.06 17.05
CA VAL A 398 -3.52 0.41 18.35
C VAL A 398 -3.29 -1.10 18.24
N ALA A 399 -3.81 -1.75 17.20
CA ALA A 399 -3.55 -3.16 16.92
C ALA A 399 -2.06 -3.46 16.83
N ILE A 400 -1.30 -2.60 16.13
CA ILE A 400 0.15 -2.72 16.01
C ILE A 400 0.83 -2.59 17.38
N VAL A 401 0.40 -1.68 18.26
CA VAL A 401 0.94 -1.59 19.64
C VAL A 401 0.65 -2.88 20.42
N LEU A 402 -0.54 -3.45 20.29
CA LEU A 402 -0.92 -4.69 20.96
C LEU A 402 -0.11 -5.89 20.48
N GLU A 403 0.17 -6.01 19.18
CA GLU A 403 1.07 -7.05 18.63
C GLU A 403 2.46 -7.01 19.26
N GLN A 404 2.87 -5.82 19.66
CA GLN A 404 4.21 -5.55 20.14
C GLN A 404 4.31 -5.75 21.64
N LEU A 405 3.24 -5.41 22.37
CA LEU A 405 3.09 -5.84 23.75
C LEU A 405 3.06 -7.37 23.82
N PHE A 406 2.31 -8.03 22.94
CA PHE A 406 2.30 -9.48 22.83
C PHE A 406 3.70 -10.05 22.58
N THR A 407 4.45 -9.47 21.65
CA THR A 407 5.82 -9.89 21.35
C THR A 407 6.77 -9.66 22.53
N LEU A 408 6.60 -8.56 23.26
CA LEU A 408 7.41 -8.24 24.44
C LEU A 408 7.16 -9.23 25.59
N VAL A 409 5.89 -9.57 25.84
CA VAL A 409 5.47 -10.47 26.92
C VAL A 409 5.82 -11.92 26.59
N THR A 410 5.49 -12.38 25.37
CA THR A 410 5.63 -13.80 25.01
C THR A 410 6.96 -14.16 24.36
N ARG A 411 7.75 -13.15 23.96
CA ARG A 411 8.93 -13.29 23.09
C ARG A 411 8.64 -13.96 21.74
N LYS A 412 7.36 -14.09 21.36
CA LYS A 412 6.91 -14.67 20.09
C LYS A 412 6.25 -13.58 19.25
N ARG A 413 6.56 -13.56 17.95
CA ARG A 413 5.88 -12.67 17.00
C ARG A 413 4.49 -13.21 16.67
N VAL A 414 3.57 -12.31 16.35
CA VAL A 414 2.24 -12.67 15.83
C VAL A 414 2.40 -13.34 14.45
N GLY A 415 1.94 -14.59 14.34
CA GLY A 415 2.12 -15.42 13.16
C GLY A 415 1.32 -16.72 13.21
N GLY A 416 1.41 -17.52 12.15
CA GLY A 416 0.69 -18.79 12.02
C GLY A 416 -0.83 -18.61 12.04
N TRP A 417 -1.54 -19.61 12.58
CA TRP A 417 -3.01 -19.57 12.66
C TRP A 417 -3.52 -18.50 13.62
N ALA A 418 -2.88 -18.31 14.78
CA ALA A 418 -3.25 -17.25 15.72
C ALA A 418 -3.08 -15.86 15.09
N GLY A 419 -2.00 -15.65 14.33
CA GLY A 419 -1.80 -14.43 13.55
C GLY A 419 -2.90 -14.24 12.49
N LYS A 420 -3.33 -15.31 11.81
CA LYS A 420 -4.44 -15.25 10.84
C LYS A 420 -5.72 -14.76 11.52
N VAL A 421 -6.11 -15.38 12.62
CA VAL A 421 -7.30 -14.98 13.38
C VAL A 421 -7.18 -13.52 13.83
N TRP A 422 -6.04 -13.15 14.42
CA TRP A 422 -5.79 -11.79 14.87
C TRP A 422 -5.92 -10.76 13.74
N THR A 423 -5.23 -10.96 12.61
CA THR A 423 -5.32 -10.04 11.47
C THR A 423 -6.72 -10.04 10.84
N SER A 424 -7.42 -11.17 10.76
CA SER A 424 -8.81 -11.23 10.29
C SER A 424 -9.75 -10.38 11.17
N VAL A 425 -9.59 -10.42 12.50
CA VAL A 425 -10.39 -9.61 13.42
C VAL A 425 -10.20 -8.12 13.12
N TRP A 426 -8.95 -7.67 13.02
CA TRP A 426 -8.62 -6.25 12.82
C TRP A 426 -8.91 -5.71 11.43
N ILE A 427 -8.74 -6.54 10.39
CA ILE A 427 -8.88 -6.10 9.00
C ILE A 427 -10.28 -6.38 8.46
N VAL A 428 -10.78 -7.61 8.67
CA VAL A 428 -12.03 -8.05 8.05
C VAL A 428 -13.22 -7.75 8.96
N LEU A 429 -13.20 -8.21 10.22
CA LEU A 429 -14.37 -8.05 11.10
C LEU A 429 -14.57 -6.59 11.50
N LEU A 430 -13.51 -5.92 11.96
CA LEU A 430 -13.57 -4.48 12.27
C LEU A 430 -13.81 -3.64 11.01
N GLY A 431 -13.28 -4.05 9.86
CA GLY A 431 -13.53 -3.41 8.58
C GLY A 431 -15.01 -3.45 8.20
N GLU A 432 -15.63 -4.62 8.25
CA GLU A 432 -17.06 -4.82 7.99
C GLU A 432 -17.93 -4.05 8.99
N ALA A 433 -17.69 -4.26 10.29
CA ALA A 433 -18.56 -3.78 11.35
C ALA A 433 -18.54 -2.27 11.52
N ILE A 434 -17.41 -1.62 11.18
CA ILE A 434 -17.19 -0.19 11.40
C ILE A 434 -17.11 0.56 10.07
N ALA A 435 -16.10 0.26 9.23
CA ALA A 435 -15.89 1.00 7.99
C ALA A 435 -16.96 0.69 6.95
N GLY A 436 -17.34 -0.58 6.76
CA GLY A 436 -18.39 -0.99 5.82
C GLY A 436 -19.73 -0.33 6.13
N ARG A 437 -20.13 -0.28 7.42
CA ARG A 437 -21.32 0.46 7.85
C ARG A 437 -21.24 1.95 7.52
N SER A 438 -20.08 2.57 7.80
CA SER A 438 -19.85 3.98 7.50
C SER A 438 -19.90 4.28 6.01
N TRP A 439 -19.22 3.50 5.18
CA TRP A 439 -19.10 3.78 3.74
C TRP A 439 -20.43 3.59 2.99
N LEU A 440 -21.21 2.56 3.34
CA LEU A 440 -22.55 2.40 2.78
C LEU A 440 -23.47 3.54 3.22
N ALA A 441 -23.45 3.94 4.49
CA ALA A 441 -24.28 5.02 5.01
C ALA A 441 -23.88 6.41 4.48
N LEU A 442 -22.59 6.60 4.19
CA LEU A 442 -22.05 7.83 3.62
C LEU A 442 -22.17 7.91 2.11
N GLY A 443 -22.58 6.84 1.43
CA GLY A 443 -23.05 6.99 0.07
C GLY A 443 -22.45 6.11 -1.00
N LEU A 444 -21.59 5.15 -0.65
CA LEU A 444 -20.79 4.40 -1.63
C LEU A 444 -21.58 3.83 -2.83
N VAL A 445 -22.85 3.47 -2.63
CA VAL A 445 -23.73 2.92 -3.68
C VAL A 445 -24.99 3.75 -3.96
N HIS A 446 -25.08 4.97 -3.45
CA HIS A 446 -26.19 5.87 -3.80
C HIS A 446 -25.92 6.52 -5.16
N GLY A 447 -26.97 6.88 -5.88
CA GLY A 447 -26.86 7.40 -7.24
C GLY A 447 -26.65 6.33 -8.32
N ILE A 448 -26.34 5.09 -7.94
CA ILE A 448 -26.30 3.93 -8.84
C ILE A 448 -27.74 3.46 -9.11
N PRO A 449 -28.16 3.23 -10.38
CA PRO A 449 -29.50 2.73 -10.67
C PRO A 449 -29.76 1.36 -10.05
N PRO A 450 -31.03 1.01 -9.78
CA PRO A 450 -31.41 -0.35 -9.41
C PRO A 450 -30.89 -1.37 -10.43
N VAL A 451 -30.47 -2.55 -9.96
CA VAL A 451 -29.87 -3.59 -10.82
C VAL A 451 -30.81 -4.03 -11.95
N SER A 452 -32.13 -4.02 -11.71
CA SER A 452 -33.15 -4.31 -12.72
C SER A 452 -33.11 -3.37 -13.94
N ARG A 453 -32.55 -2.17 -13.78
CA ARG A 453 -32.42 -1.15 -14.83
C ARG A 453 -31.05 -1.14 -15.52
N TRP A 454 -30.11 -2.00 -15.09
CA TRP A 454 -28.76 -2.03 -15.67
C TRP A 454 -28.76 -2.55 -17.10
N SER A 455 -28.24 -1.77 -18.04
CA SER A 455 -27.95 -2.24 -19.40
C SER A 455 -26.74 -3.19 -19.40
N TRP A 456 -26.50 -3.91 -20.51
CA TRP A 456 -25.42 -4.90 -20.60
C TRP A 456 -24.02 -4.28 -20.33
N GLN A 457 -23.83 -3.00 -20.62
CA GLN A 457 -22.56 -2.30 -20.40
C GLN A 457 -22.14 -2.32 -18.94
N ARG A 458 -23.06 -2.17 -17.98
CA ARG A 458 -22.74 -2.23 -16.54
C ARG A 458 -22.28 -3.62 -16.07
N TRP A 459 -22.65 -4.65 -16.83
CA TRP A 459 -22.27 -6.04 -16.52
C TRP A 459 -20.92 -6.45 -17.11
N VAL A 460 -20.50 -5.78 -18.18
CA VAL A 460 -19.35 -6.20 -19.01
C VAL A 460 -18.21 -5.18 -18.96
N MET A 461 -18.53 -3.89 -18.99
CA MET A 461 -17.53 -2.82 -18.99
C MET A 461 -17.04 -2.58 -17.56
N PRO A 462 -15.73 -2.72 -17.30
CA PRO A 462 -15.16 -2.51 -15.98
C PRO A 462 -15.48 -1.11 -15.45
N THR A 463 -15.84 -1.02 -14.17
CA THR A 463 -16.18 0.22 -13.45
C THR A 463 -17.49 0.89 -13.86
N PHE A 464 -18.14 0.48 -14.97
CA PHE A 464 -19.40 1.07 -15.41
C PHE A 464 -20.56 0.72 -14.47
N GLU A 465 -20.44 -0.32 -13.67
CA GLU A 465 -21.38 -0.64 -12.60
C GLU A 465 -21.54 0.52 -11.60
N MET A 466 -20.52 1.38 -11.45
CA MET A 466 -20.52 2.54 -10.56
C MET A 466 -21.00 3.84 -11.22
N ALA A 467 -21.28 3.83 -12.53
CA ALA A 467 -21.72 5.05 -13.21
C ALA A 467 -23.03 5.58 -12.59
N PRO A 468 -23.23 6.90 -12.46
CA PRO A 468 -24.46 7.46 -11.92
C PRO A 468 -25.62 7.31 -12.93
N MET A 469 -26.85 7.46 -12.45
CA MET A 469 -28.02 7.63 -13.32
C MET A 469 -27.97 8.96 -14.09
N PRO A 470 -28.50 9.03 -15.32
CA PRO A 470 -29.17 7.98 -16.09
C PRO A 470 -28.22 7.16 -16.98
N ALA A 471 -26.90 7.31 -16.83
CA ALA A 471 -25.95 6.70 -17.74
C ALA A 471 -26.10 5.17 -17.77
N PHE A 472 -26.11 4.57 -18.97
CA PHE A 472 -26.14 3.11 -19.15
C PHE A 472 -27.32 2.41 -18.43
N MET A 473 -28.52 3.00 -18.56
CA MET A 473 -29.77 2.37 -18.16
C MET A 473 -30.50 1.80 -19.39
N ARG A 474 -31.33 0.78 -19.18
CA ARG A 474 -32.30 0.34 -20.19
C ARG A 474 -33.44 1.36 -20.23
N THR A 475 -33.68 1.91 -21.41
CA THR A 475 -34.86 2.75 -21.72
C THR A 475 -36.11 1.91 -21.84
#